data_AF-A0A4P8IFD7-F1
#
_entry.id   AF-A0A4P8IFD7-F1
#
_cell.length_a   1.000
_cell.length_b   1.000
_cell.length_c   1.000
_cell.angle_alpha   90.00
_cell.angle_beta   90.00
_cell.angle_gamma   90.00
#
_symmetry.space_group_name_H-M   'P 1'
#
loop_
_entity.id
_entity.type
_entity.pdbx_description
1 polymer ?
#
loop_
_entity_poly.entity_id
_entity_poly.type
_entity_poly.pdbx_seq_one_letter_code
_entity_poly.pdbx_strand_id
1 'polypeptide(L)'
;MKKTAVIYSSVYGSTKEYAHWIAESLSADLYENKNLDASVLKPYDLLIYGGGLYAGGVSGISLISKHPELIRDKKVFVFTCGVADPKDPKNVEHILSSLDSVFSAELKQLISFYHLRGRMNYDLLKPKHRLMMWMMKKMLLKKKPEERTEEDNGILDTYGAVADFVDRDSISPIIEEAKL
;
A
#
# COMPACT_ATOMS: atom_id res chain seq x y z
N MET A 1 -6.50 10.08 -25.16
CA MET A 1 -6.78 9.57 -23.80
C MET A 1 -5.44 9.34 -23.13
N LYS A 2 -5.27 9.74 -21.85
CA LYS A 2 -4.04 9.44 -21.10
C LYS A 2 -3.90 7.92 -21.01
N LYS A 3 -2.75 7.38 -21.41
CA LYS A 3 -2.49 5.94 -21.31
C LYS A 3 -2.06 5.64 -19.86
N THR A 4 -2.84 4.81 -19.18
CA THR A 4 -2.62 4.48 -17.76
C THR A 4 -2.09 3.05 -17.61
N ALA A 5 -1.06 2.89 -16.78
CA ALA A 5 -0.64 1.58 -16.28
C ALA A 5 -0.87 1.50 -14.78
N VAL A 6 -1.47 0.39 -14.34
CA VAL A 6 -1.59 0.02 -12.94
C VAL A 6 -0.58 -1.10 -12.67
N ILE A 7 0.29 -0.89 -11.69
CA ILE A 7 1.36 -1.80 -11.33
C ILE A 7 1.17 -2.20 -9.87
N TYR A 8 1.24 -3.49 -9.54
CA TYR A 8 1.06 -3.92 -8.16
C TYR A 8 2.08 -4.96 -7.69
N SER A 9 2.38 -4.93 -6.38
CA SER A 9 2.99 -6.06 -5.66
C SER A 9 2.08 -6.45 -4.51
N SER A 10 1.73 -7.74 -4.41
CA SER A 10 0.85 -8.24 -3.36
C SER A 10 1.36 -9.56 -2.79
N VAL A 11 1.40 -9.67 -1.45
CA VAL A 11 1.74 -10.93 -0.76
C VAL A 11 0.48 -11.68 -0.33
N TYR A 12 -0.55 -10.97 0.12
CA TYR A 12 -1.78 -11.55 0.71
C TYR A 12 -3.08 -11.18 -0.04
N GLY A 13 -2.98 -10.56 -1.22
CA GLY A 13 -4.10 -10.41 -2.15
C GLY A 13 -4.79 -9.03 -2.15
N SER A 14 -4.87 -8.28 -1.04
CA SER A 14 -5.61 -6.99 -1.03
C SER A 14 -5.14 -6.02 -2.11
N THR A 15 -3.83 -5.78 -2.22
CA THR A 15 -3.28 -4.87 -3.23
C THR A 15 -3.58 -5.35 -4.65
N LYS A 16 -3.57 -6.67 -4.88
CA LYS A 16 -3.93 -7.25 -6.19
C LYS A 16 -5.38 -6.92 -6.51
N GLU A 17 -6.28 -7.15 -5.58
CA GLU A 17 -7.72 -6.89 -5.75
C GLU A 17 -8.00 -5.42 -6.07
N TYR A 18 -7.44 -4.49 -5.28
CA TYR A 18 -7.52 -3.06 -5.56
C TYR A 18 -6.95 -2.68 -6.93
N ALA A 19 -5.81 -3.23 -7.31
CA ALA A 19 -5.20 -2.96 -8.60
C ALA A 19 -6.10 -3.42 -9.77
N HIS A 20 -6.80 -4.55 -9.63
CA HIS A 20 -7.75 -5.03 -10.64
C HIS A 20 -8.95 -4.08 -10.75
N TRP A 21 -9.53 -3.63 -9.62
CA TRP A 21 -10.64 -2.67 -9.65
C TRP A 21 -10.24 -1.32 -10.24
N ILE A 22 -9.05 -0.82 -9.90
CA ILE A 22 -8.54 0.44 -10.46
C ILE A 22 -8.32 0.29 -11.97
N ALA A 23 -7.70 -0.80 -12.41
CA ALA A 23 -7.47 -1.05 -13.84
C ALA A 23 -8.78 -1.16 -14.62
N GLU A 24 -9.77 -1.90 -14.10
CA GLU A 24 -11.11 -2.00 -14.68
C GLU A 24 -11.77 -0.61 -14.80
N SER A 25 -11.74 0.17 -13.72
CA SER A 25 -12.43 1.47 -13.62
C SER A 25 -11.82 2.56 -14.53
N LEU A 26 -10.54 2.40 -14.90
CA LEU A 26 -9.80 3.31 -15.77
C LEU A 26 -9.57 2.74 -17.18
N SER A 27 -10.00 1.50 -17.46
CA SER A 27 -9.62 0.78 -18.68
C SER A 27 -8.10 0.80 -18.92
N ALA A 28 -7.34 0.60 -17.85
CA ALA A 28 -5.89 0.70 -17.82
C ALA A 28 -5.21 -0.66 -18.00
N ASP A 29 -3.97 -0.65 -18.49
CA ASP A 29 -3.14 -1.86 -18.53
C ASP A 29 -2.72 -2.25 -17.10
N LEU A 30 -2.73 -3.54 -16.79
CA LEU A 30 -2.45 -4.05 -15.46
C LEU A 30 -1.20 -4.95 -15.44
N TYR A 31 -0.27 -4.64 -14.56
CA TYR A 31 1.00 -5.35 -14.41
C TYR A 31 1.23 -5.79 -12.96
N GLU A 32 1.61 -7.06 -12.79
CA GLU A 32 2.23 -7.49 -11.54
C GLU A 32 3.72 -7.17 -11.58
N ASN A 33 4.23 -6.50 -10.54
CA ASN A 33 5.64 -6.13 -10.39
C ASN A 33 6.48 -7.34 -9.94
N LYS A 34 6.43 -8.40 -10.74
CA LYS A 34 7.31 -9.57 -10.62
C LYS A 34 8.12 -9.63 -11.92
N ASN A 35 9.33 -9.08 -11.87
CA ASN A 35 10.24 -8.95 -13.01
C ASN A 35 9.73 -8.02 -14.12
N LEU A 36 8.96 -6.99 -13.76
CA LEU A 36 8.55 -5.96 -14.71
C LEU A 36 9.75 -5.08 -15.07
N ASP A 37 10.06 -4.97 -16.35
CA ASP A 37 11.05 -4.02 -16.86
C ASP A 37 10.44 -2.61 -16.90
N ALA A 38 11.13 -1.65 -16.29
CA ALA A 38 10.76 -0.23 -16.29
C ALA A 38 10.59 0.34 -17.71
N SER A 39 11.27 -0.23 -18.71
CA SER A 39 11.15 0.17 -20.12
C SER A 39 9.71 0.03 -20.65
N VAL A 40 8.94 -0.94 -20.15
CA VAL A 40 7.52 -1.16 -20.48
C VAL A 40 6.66 0.04 -20.08
N LEU A 41 7.09 0.78 -19.05
CA LEU A 41 6.31 1.87 -18.45
C LEU A 41 6.55 3.22 -19.13
N LYS A 42 7.57 3.33 -19.99
CA LYS A 42 7.90 4.56 -20.72
C LYS A 42 6.75 5.14 -21.55
N PRO A 43 5.92 4.34 -22.27
CA PRO A 43 4.85 4.87 -23.12
C PRO A 43 3.60 5.36 -22.38
N TYR A 44 3.54 5.25 -21.05
CA TYR A 44 2.38 5.63 -20.26
C TYR A 44 2.48 7.07 -19.74
N ASP A 45 1.35 7.74 -19.61
CA ASP A 45 1.25 9.12 -19.10
C ASP A 45 0.99 9.14 -17.59
N LEU A 46 0.22 8.16 -17.10
CA LEU A 46 -0.13 7.96 -15.69
C LEU A 46 0.33 6.57 -15.25
N LEU A 47 1.07 6.53 -14.15
CA LEU A 47 1.48 5.30 -13.50
C LEU A 47 0.84 5.23 -12.11
N ILE A 48 0.13 4.14 -11.81
CA ILE A 48 -0.49 3.90 -10.51
C ILE A 48 0.17 2.67 -9.88
N TYR A 49 0.91 2.86 -8.78
CA TYR A 49 1.65 1.81 -8.09
C TYR A 49 0.96 1.39 -6.79
N GLY A 50 0.60 0.12 -6.70
CA GLY A 50 0.03 -0.50 -5.52
C GLY A 50 1.03 -1.35 -4.76
N GLY A 51 1.18 -1.13 -3.46
CA GLY A 51 2.00 -1.98 -2.60
C GLY A 51 1.36 -2.31 -1.25
N GLY A 52 1.53 -3.54 -0.77
CA GLY A 52 1.18 -3.90 0.60
C GLY A 52 2.16 -3.31 1.61
N LEU A 53 1.64 -2.83 2.74
CA LEU A 53 2.41 -2.40 3.90
C LEU A 53 2.79 -3.62 4.74
N TYR A 54 4.09 -3.89 4.81
CA TYR A 54 4.64 -4.98 5.61
C TYR A 54 5.86 -4.49 6.37
N ALA A 55 5.94 -4.78 7.67
CA ALA A 55 7.17 -4.66 8.47
C ALA A 55 8.00 -3.38 8.19
N GLY A 56 7.34 -2.21 8.07
CA GLY A 56 8.00 -0.92 7.86
C GLY A 56 8.33 -0.55 6.40
N GLY A 57 7.75 -1.23 5.41
CA GLY A 57 7.95 -0.87 4.00
C GLY A 57 6.77 -1.19 3.08
N VAL A 58 6.81 -0.59 1.89
CA VAL A 58 5.82 -0.80 0.81
C VAL A 58 6.37 -1.82 -0.18
N SER A 59 5.67 -2.93 -0.38
CA SER A 59 6.12 -3.95 -1.33
C SER A 59 6.17 -3.42 -2.77
N GLY A 60 7.26 -3.70 -3.48
CA GLY A 60 7.39 -3.33 -4.90
C GLY A 60 7.81 -1.89 -5.17
N ILE A 61 7.90 -1.04 -4.13
CA ILE A 61 8.18 0.39 -4.27
C ILE A 61 9.54 0.69 -4.90
N SER A 62 10.48 -0.27 -4.83
CA SER A 62 11.82 -0.16 -5.41
C SER A 62 11.81 0.01 -6.94
N LEU A 63 10.74 -0.41 -7.63
CA LEU A 63 10.62 -0.23 -9.08
C LEU A 63 10.58 1.26 -9.44
N ILE A 64 9.99 2.11 -8.62
CA ILE A 64 9.89 3.55 -8.92
C ILE A 64 10.97 4.36 -8.22
N SER A 65 11.40 3.96 -7.01
CA SER A 65 12.45 4.69 -6.31
C SER A 65 13.81 4.58 -7.00
N LYS A 66 14.05 3.50 -7.76
CA LYS A 66 15.26 3.32 -8.58
C LYS A 66 15.20 3.99 -9.95
N HIS A 67 14.03 4.49 -10.34
CA HIS A 67 13.74 5.05 -11.65
C HIS A 67 13.10 6.44 -11.52
N PRO A 68 13.82 7.43 -10.98
CA PRO A 68 13.27 8.76 -10.72
C PRO A 68 12.77 9.47 -11.99
N GLU A 69 13.26 9.10 -13.16
CA GLU A 69 12.74 9.55 -14.47
C GLU A 69 11.27 9.19 -14.68
N LEU A 70 10.80 8.04 -14.15
CA LEU A 70 9.39 7.66 -14.22
C LEU A 70 8.50 8.52 -13.32
N ILE A 71 9.09 9.24 -12.36
CA ILE A 71 8.37 10.13 -11.44
C ILE A 71 8.38 11.57 -11.98
N ARG A 72 9.51 12.04 -12.50
CA ARG A 72 9.66 13.43 -12.94
C ARG A 72 8.88 13.74 -14.22
N ASP A 73 8.78 12.78 -15.13
CA ASP A 73 8.23 13.03 -16.47
C ASP A 73 6.74 12.66 -16.59
N LYS A 74 6.11 12.19 -15.51
CA LYS A 74 4.79 11.53 -15.55
C LYS A 74 3.95 11.87 -14.32
N LYS A 75 2.64 11.70 -14.43
CA LYS A 75 1.76 11.69 -13.26
C LYS A 75 1.94 10.34 -12.55
N VAL A 76 2.28 10.36 -11.26
CA VAL A 76 2.50 9.12 -10.49
C VAL A 76 1.63 9.09 -9.25
N PHE A 77 0.85 8.03 -9.13
CA PHE A 77 0.08 7.71 -7.94
C PHE A 77 0.68 6.51 -7.24
N VAL A 78 0.75 6.55 -5.91
CA VAL A 78 1.13 5.40 -5.09
C VAL A 78 0.01 5.13 -4.10
N PHE A 79 -0.59 3.95 -4.16
CA PHE A 79 -1.50 3.49 -3.13
C PHE A 79 -0.89 2.37 -2.29
N THR A 80 -1.09 2.44 -0.99
CA THR A 80 -0.62 1.42 -0.05
C THR A 80 -1.79 0.64 0.54
N CYS A 81 -1.61 -0.64 0.81
CA CYS A 81 -2.63 -1.46 1.49
C CYS A 81 -2.12 -2.00 2.82
N GLY A 82 -2.77 -1.64 3.93
CA GLY A 82 -2.44 -2.13 5.27
C GLY A 82 -3.68 -2.25 6.16
N VAL A 83 -3.54 -2.79 7.37
CA VAL A 83 -4.69 -2.92 8.30
C VAL A 83 -5.04 -1.62 9.03
N ALA A 84 -4.05 -0.76 9.24
CA ALA A 84 -4.17 0.52 9.92
C ALA A 84 -5.24 1.39 9.24
N ASP A 85 -6.07 2.05 10.05
CA ASP A 85 -7.14 2.89 9.52
C ASP A 85 -6.57 4.23 9.04
N PRO A 86 -6.67 4.56 7.73
CA PRO A 86 -6.17 5.82 7.19
C PRO A 86 -7.00 7.03 7.63
N LYS A 87 -8.14 6.85 8.31
CA LYS A 87 -8.89 7.94 8.94
C LYS A 87 -8.18 8.50 10.18
N ASP A 88 -7.27 7.75 10.79
CA ASP A 88 -6.39 8.27 11.84
C ASP A 88 -5.17 8.95 11.18
N PRO A 89 -4.98 10.26 11.36
CA PRO A 89 -3.84 10.98 10.80
C PRO A 89 -2.48 10.42 11.22
N LYS A 90 -2.37 9.81 12.41
CA LYS A 90 -1.11 9.22 12.88
C LYS A 90 -0.70 8.02 12.03
N ASN A 91 -1.66 7.23 11.57
CA ASN A 91 -1.40 6.09 10.69
C ASN A 91 -0.89 6.58 9.34
N VAL A 92 -1.52 7.63 8.79
CA VAL A 92 -1.08 8.25 7.53
C VAL A 92 0.33 8.83 7.67
N GLU A 93 0.61 9.56 8.74
CA GLU A 93 1.95 10.11 9.03
C GLU A 93 3.00 8.99 9.17
N HIS A 94 2.67 7.90 9.87
CA HIS A 94 3.57 6.76 9.99
C HIS A 94 3.86 6.10 8.64
N ILE A 95 2.85 5.92 7.79
CA ILE A 95 3.05 5.36 6.45
C ILE A 95 3.91 6.30 5.60
N LEU A 96 3.61 7.59 5.60
CA LEU A 96 4.38 8.57 4.84
C LEU A 96 5.83 8.67 5.33
N SER A 97 6.08 8.63 6.63
CA SER A 97 7.45 8.64 7.17
C SER A 97 8.24 7.40 6.78
N SER A 98 7.60 6.22 6.66
CA SER A 98 8.28 5.01 6.16
C SER A 98 8.83 5.19 4.73
N LEU A 99 8.18 6.05 3.94
CA LEU A 99 8.57 6.38 2.57
C LEU A 99 9.69 7.43 2.46
N ASP A 100 10.04 8.13 3.55
CA ASP A 100 11.16 9.09 3.54
C ASP A 100 12.52 8.37 3.39
N SER A 101 12.57 7.09 3.75
CA SER A 101 13.74 6.24 3.49
C SER A 101 13.83 5.76 2.03
N VAL A 102 12.76 5.95 1.23
CA VAL A 102 12.60 5.42 -0.12
C VAL A 102 12.68 6.51 -1.18
N PHE A 103 12.06 7.67 -0.94
CA PHE A 103 12.02 8.80 -1.88
C PHE A 103 12.72 10.02 -1.28
N SER A 104 13.41 10.78 -2.13
CA SER A 104 13.82 12.14 -1.74
C SER A 104 12.57 13.01 -1.54
N ALA A 105 12.71 14.09 -0.75
CA ALA A 105 11.63 15.05 -0.55
C ALA A 105 11.11 15.63 -1.88
N GLU A 106 12.00 15.88 -2.85
CA GLU A 106 11.66 16.32 -4.20
C GLU A 106 10.75 15.31 -4.91
N LEU A 107 11.13 14.04 -4.97
CA LEU A 107 10.32 13.02 -5.65
C LEU A 107 8.99 12.78 -4.95
N LYS A 108 8.98 12.83 -3.61
CA LYS A 108 7.77 12.64 -2.82
C LYS A 108 6.72 13.72 -3.09
N GLN A 109 7.13 14.96 -3.40
CA GLN A 109 6.22 16.04 -3.77
C GLN A 109 5.59 15.85 -5.16
N LEU A 110 6.16 15.01 -6.00
CA LEU A 110 5.66 14.71 -7.35
C LEU A 110 4.68 13.52 -7.37
N ILE A 111 4.47 12.86 -6.23
CA ILE A 111 3.65 11.65 -6.11
C ILE A 111 2.40 11.95 -5.29
N SER A 112 1.23 11.58 -5.81
CA SER A 112 -0.01 11.53 -5.02
C SER A 112 -0.06 10.20 -4.26
N PHE A 113 -0.16 10.26 -2.93
CA PHE A 113 -0.22 9.08 -2.06
C PHE A 113 -1.65 8.79 -1.59
N TYR A 114 -2.03 7.52 -1.61
CA TYR A 114 -3.31 7.03 -1.11
C TYR A 114 -3.09 5.83 -0.19
N HIS A 115 -3.97 5.69 0.81
CA HIS A 115 -3.86 4.63 1.80
C HIS A 115 -5.20 3.91 1.89
N LEU A 116 -5.21 2.64 1.52
CA LEU A 116 -6.39 1.79 1.50
C LEU A 116 -6.27 0.73 2.59
N ARG A 117 -7.40 0.37 3.22
CA ARG A 117 -7.40 -0.72 4.20
C ARG A 117 -7.40 -2.07 3.48
N GLY A 118 -6.53 -2.95 3.93
CA GLY A 118 -6.38 -4.32 3.43
C GLY A 118 -6.94 -5.35 4.41
N ARG A 119 -6.67 -6.62 4.12
CA ARG A 119 -7.04 -7.74 4.99
C ARG A 119 -5.84 -8.37 5.68
N MET A 120 -6.07 -8.85 6.89
CA MET A 120 -5.17 -9.67 7.68
C MET A 120 -5.84 -11.00 7.97
N ASN A 121 -5.34 -12.05 7.35
CA ASN A 121 -5.72 -13.42 7.66
C ASN A 121 -4.51 -14.11 8.30
N TYR A 122 -4.59 -14.37 9.60
CA TYR A 122 -3.49 -14.95 10.38
C TYR A 122 -3.10 -16.37 9.92
N ASP A 123 -4.04 -17.12 9.34
CA ASP A 123 -3.79 -18.48 8.83
C ASP A 123 -2.97 -18.47 7.54
N LEU A 124 -3.07 -17.39 6.76
CA LEU A 124 -2.33 -17.23 5.51
C LEU A 124 -0.96 -16.58 5.70
N LEU A 125 -0.63 -16.14 6.93
CA LEU A 125 0.66 -15.50 7.20
C LEU A 125 1.82 -16.47 6.96
N LYS A 126 2.83 -15.97 6.24
CA LYS A 126 4.08 -16.70 6.05
C LYS A 126 4.78 -16.84 7.41
N PRO A 127 5.57 -17.90 7.66
CA PRO A 127 6.18 -18.15 8.97
C PRO A 127 6.91 -16.95 9.56
N LYS A 128 7.66 -16.20 8.72
CA LYS A 128 8.34 -14.96 9.14
C LYS A 128 7.38 -13.89 9.66
N HIS A 129 6.28 -13.62 8.96
CA HIS A 129 5.31 -12.59 9.36
C HIS A 129 4.49 -13.06 10.56
N ARG A 130 4.19 -14.36 10.65
CA ARG A 130 3.53 -14.97 11.82
C ARG A 130 4.39 -14.81 13.08
N LEU A 131 5.70 -15.03 12.98
CA LEU A 131 6.63 -14.82 14.09
C LEU A 131 6.68 -13.34 14.51
N MET A 132 6.74 -12.42 13.55
CA MET A 132 6.72 -10.98 13.84
C MET A 132 5.44 -10.55 14.56
N MET A 133 4.27 -11.00 14.08
CA MET A 133 3.00 -10.72 14.74
C MET A 133 2.94 -11.31 16.15
N TRP A 134 3.49 -12.51 16.36
CA TRP A 134 3.59 -13.10 17.69
C TRP A 134 4.46 -12.27 18.64
N MET A 135 5.61 -11.77 18.18
CA MET A 135 6.46 -10.87 18.96
C MET A 135 5.74 -9.57 19.29
N MET A 136 5.04 -8.98 18.31
CA MET A 136 4.22 -7.77 18.50
C MET A 136 3.15 -8.01 19.56
N LYS A 137 2.36 -9.08 19.44
CA LYS A 137 1.37 -9.48 20.47
C LYS A 137 2.00 -9.59 21.85
N LYS A 138 3.15 -10.27 21.97
CA LYS A 138 3.85 -10.41 23.26
C LYS A 138 4.28 -9.08 23.84
N MET A 139 4.71 -8.14 23.01
CA MET A 139 5.05 -6.78 23.43
C MET A 139 3.81 -6.00 23.89
N LEU A 140 2.71 -6.05 23.13
CA LEU A 140 1.47 -5.35 23.47
C LEU A 140 0.84 -5.87 24.78
N LEU A 141 0.90 -7.18 25.01
CA LEU A 141 0.44 -7.79 26.26
C LEU A 141 1.27 -7.38 27.49
N LYS A 142 2.50 -6.87 27.31
CA LYS A 142 3.30 -6.31 28.42
C LYS A 142 2.93 -4.88 28.77
N LYS A 143 2.33 -4.12 27.84
CA LYS A 143 1.82 -2.77 28.13
C LYS A 143 0.62 -2.87 29.08
N LYS A 144 0.48 -1.90 29.98
CA LYS A 144 -0.75 -1.80 30.80
C LYS A 144 -1.94 -1.47 29.90
N PRO A 145 -3.18 -1.92 30.22
CA PRO A 145 -4.35 -1.64 29.39
C PRO A 145 -4.54 -0.15 29.08
N GLU A 146 -4.24 0.73 30.03
CA GLU A 146 -4.40 2.19 29.91
C GLU A 146 -3.34 2.84 29.00
N GLU A 147 -2.25 2.13 28.71
CA GLU A 147 -1.16 2.57 27.83
C GLU A 147 -1.35 2.10 26.37
N ARG A 148 -2.38 1.29 26.10
CA ARG A 148 -2.64 0.74 24.76
C ARG A 148 -3.45 1.72 23.93
N THR A 149 -2.99 1.94 22.70
CA THR A 149 -3.76 2.69 21.70
C THR A 149 -4.95 1.88 21.18
N GLU A 150 -5.85 2.52 20.44
CA GLU A 150 -6.92 1.81 19.72
C GLU A 150 -6.36 0.79 18.73
N GLU A 151 -5.27 1.12 18.04
CA GLU A 151 -4.57 0.19 17.15
C GLU A 151 -3.96 -1.00 17.90
N ASP A 152 -3.34 -0.77 19.06
CA ASP A 152 -2.80 -1.84 19.91
C ASP A 152 -3.93 -2.83 20.29
N ASN A 153 -5.09 -2.32 20.69
CA ASN A 153 -6.24 -3.14 21.04
C ASN A 153 -6.81 -3.86 19.80
N GLY A 154 -6.95 -3.18 18.67
CA GLY A 154 -7.41 -3.79 17.42
C GLY A 154 -6.52 -4.95 16.96
N ILE A 155 -5.21 -4.87 17.15
CA ILE A 155 -4.29 -5.98 16.86
C ILE A 155 -4.52 -7.17 17.79
N LEU A 156 -4.74 -6.92 19.08
CA LEU A 156 -4.98 -7.97 20.07
C LEU A 156 -6.34 -8.65 19.85
N ASP A 157 -7.38 -7.88 19.58
CA ASP A 157 -8.76 -8.35 19.40
C ASP A 157 -8.92 -9.20 18.13
N THR A 158 -8.20 -8.84 17.07
CA THR A 158 -8.23 -9.58 15.79
C THR A 158 -7.19 -10.69 15.71
N TYR A 159 -6.35 -10.88 16.75
CA TYR A 159 -5.22 -11.80 16.67
C TYR A 159 -5.65 -13.25 16.49
N GLY A 160 -5.25 -13.86 15.37
CA GLY A 160 -5.59 -15.25 15.04
C GLY A 160 -6.93 -15.40 14.32
N ALA A 161 -7.62 -14.30 14.02
CA ALA A 161 -8.85 -14.29 13.23
C ALA A 161 -8.60 -13.79 11.79
N VAL A 162 -9.67 -13.45 11.09
CA VAL A 162 -9.59 -12.71 9.82
C VAL A 162 -10.17 -11.32 10.05
N ALA A 163 -9.36 -10.29 9.79
CA ALA A 163 -9.82 -8.92 9.73
C ALA A 163 -9.79 -8.49 8.25
N ASP A 164 -10.96 -8.26 7.66
CA ASP A 164 -11.09 -7.84 6.26
C ASP A 164 -11.73 -6.45 6.18
N PHE A 165 -10.96 -5.49 5.71
CA PHE A 165 -11.37 -4.10 5.54
C PHE A 165 -11.30 -3.66 4.06
N VAL A 166 -11.18 -4.63 3.13
CA VAL A 166 -11.13 -4.31 1.71
C VAL A 166 -12.48 -3.76 1.27
N ASP A 167 -12.47 -2.58 0.68
CA ASP A 167 -13.67 -1.86 0.26
C ASP A 167 -13.43 -1.23 -1.11
N ARG A 168 -14.18 -1.68 -2.11
CA ARG A 168 -14.04 -1.19 -3.49
C ARG A 168 -14.28 0.32 -3.58
N ASP A 169 -15.19 0.89 -2.80
CA ASP A 169 -15.53 2.31 -2.88
C ASP A 169 -14.38 3.21 -2.44
N SER A 170 -13.45 2.68 -1.64
CA SER A 170 -12.25 3.39 -1.20
C SER A 170 -11.28 3.76 -2.33
N ILE A 171 -11.43 3.19 -3.54
CA ILE A 171 -10.60 3.58 -4.69
C ILE A 171 -11.07 4.89 -5.34
N SER A 172 -12.27 5.38 -5.01
CA SER A 172 -12.90 6.54 -5.68
C SER A 172 -11.99 7.77 -5.79
N PRO A 173 -11.25 8.20 -4.73
CA PRO A 173 -10.33 9.33 -4.84
C PRO A 173 -9.24 9.15 -5.90
N ILE A 174 -8.73 7.92 -6.07
CA ILE A 174 -7.72 7.58 -7.07
C ILE A 174 -8.31 7.72 -8.48
N ILE A 175 -9.54 7.22 -8.66
CA ILE A 175 -10.23 7.24 -9.97
C ILE A 175 -10.59 8.66 -10.37
N GLU A 176 -11.08 9.45 -9.43
CA GLU A 176 -11.43 10.86 -9.65
C GLU A 176 -10.20 11.66 -10.06
N GLU A 177 -9.09 11.57 -9.32
CA GLU A 177 -7.86 12.29 -9.65
C GLU A 177 -7.22 11.80 -10.95
N ALA A 178 -7.35 10.51 -11.29
CA ALA A 178 -6.84 9.96 -12.55
C ALA A 178 -7.56 10.52 -13.78
N LYS A 179 -8.84 10.89 -13.64
CA LYS A 179 -9.68 11.40 -14.73
C LYS A 179 -9.54 12.92 -14.98
N LEU A 180 -8.86 13.64 -14.07
CA LEU A 180 -8.41 15.03 -14.26
C LEU A 180 -7.17 15.08 -15.17
#